data_AF-K2K488-F1
#
_entry.id   AF-K2K488-F1
#
_cell.length_a   1.000
_cell.length_b   1.000
_cell.length_c   1.000
_cell.angle_alpha   90.00
_cell.angle_beta   90.00
_cell.angle_gamma   90.00
#
_symmetry.space_group_name_H-M   'P 1'
#
loop_
_entity.id
_entity.type
_entity.pdbx_description
1 polymer ?
#
loop_
_entity_poly.entity_id
_entity_poly.type
_entity_poly.pdbx_seq_one_letter_code
_entity_poly.pdbx_strand_id
1 'polypeptide(L)'
;MFRFTLFLFFLIGLNSCGTDARYTRSECIVRVNIDWTGTPLGKKEELIESITKAIRNAPNMGSNKVPMDFTIQGQSREYIYYQYSTDCENRFENTEALLEFARERVKSPPYLSVDKNNYEPGSDTIRVSGPSWID
;
A
#
# COMPACT_ATOMS: atom_id res chain seq x y z
N MET A 1 -34.94 21.92 47.95
CA MET A 1 -33.88 22.59 47.17
C MET A 1 -32.96 21.52 46.58
N PHE A 2 -33.42 20.76 45.58
CA PHE A 2 -32.67 19.59 45.08
C PHE A 2 -33.19 19.14 43.70
N ARG A 3 -33.24 20.02 42.70
CA ARG A 3 -33.64 19.62 41.33
C ARG A 3 -33.04 20.55 40.28
N PHE A 4 -31.71 20.60 40.14
CA PHE A 4 -31.11 21.31 39.01
C PHE A 4 -29.69 20.83 38.67
N THR A 5 -29.46 19.51 38.69
CA THR A 5 -28.14 18.97 38.31
C THR A 5 -28.27 17.55 37.74
N LEU A 6 -29.10 17.37 36.73
CA LEU A 6 -29.20 16.06 36.06
C LEU A 6 -29.54 16.16 34.57
N PHE A 7 -29.12 17.23 33.89
CA PHE A 7 -29.44 17.42 32.47
C PHE A 7 -28.27 17.95 31.62
N LEU A 8 -27.03 17.80 32.11
CA LEU A 8 -25.82 18.23 31.39
C LEU A 8 -24.83 17.11 31.07
N PHE A 9 -25.20 15.85 31.35
CA PHE A 9 -24.38 14.67 31.00
C PHE A 9 -24.89 13.90 29.77
N PHE A 10 -25.97 14.35 29.12
CA PHE A 10 -26.56 13.64 27.99
C PHE A 10 -26.11 14.14 26.61
N LEU A 11 -25.26 15.19 26.55
CA LEU A 11 -24.83 15.81 25.28
C LEU A 11 -23.38 15.53 24.88
N ILE A 12 -22.62 14.75 25.65
CA ILE A 12 -21.19 14.46 25.35
C ILE A 12 -21.00 13.12 24.60
N GLY A 13 -22.08 12.37 24.33
CA GLY A 13 -22.00 11.03 23.73
C GLY A 13 -21.89 10.95 22.20
N LEU A 14 -21.90 12.05 21.46
CA LEU A 14 -21.92 12.03 19.98
C LEU A 14 -20.58 12.39 19.32
N ASN A 15 -19.45 12.09 19.97
CA ASN A 15 -18.17 11.95 19.28
C ASN A 15 -17.91 10.47 18.96
N SER A 16 -18.84 9.84 18.26
CA SER A 16 -18.47 8.67 17.47
C SER A 16 -17.72 9.20 16.25
N CYS A 17 -16.41 9.35 16.38
CA CYS A 17 -15.51 9.44 15.24
C CYS A 17 -15.54 8.07 14.54
N GLY A 18 -16.64 7.79 13.85
CA GLY A 18 -16.68 6.74 12.86
C GLY A 18 -15.85 7.25 11.70
N THR A 19 -14.58 6.88 11.64
CA THR A 19 -13.90 6.83 10.35
C THR A 19 -14.66 5.79 9.54
N ASP A 20 -15.66 6.24 8.78
CA ASP A 20 -16.37 5.41 7.82
C ASP A 20 -15.30 4.82 6.91
N ALA A 21 -15.09 3.51 7.04
CA ALA A 21 -14.20 2.80 6.15
C ALA A 21 -14.73 3.04 4.73
N ARG A 22 -13.89 3.62 3.86
CA ARG A 22 -14.28 4.06 2.51
C ARG A 22 -13.96 3.02 1.43
N TYR A 23 -13.05 2.10 1.72
CA TYR A 23 -12.57 1.10 0.78
C TYR A 23 -12.54 -0.28 1.43
N THR A 24 -12.74 -1.30 0.62
CA THR A 24 -12.33 -2.67 0.92
C THR A 24 -10.81 -2.79 0.81
N ARG A 25 -10.21 -3.81 1.45
CA ARG A 25 -8.78 -4.10 1.31
C ARG A 25 -8.41 -4.36 -0.14
N SER A 26 -9.21 -5.15 -0.85
CA SER A 26 -8.97 -5.55 -2.24
C SER A 26 -8.93 -4.35 -3.19
N GLU A 27 -9.75 -3.33 -2.94
CA GLU A 27 -9.75 -2.06 -3.68
C GLU A 27 -8.46 -1.25 -3.50
N CYS A 28 -7.63 -1.58 -2.53
CA CYS A 28 -6.39 -0.87 -2.23
C CYS A 28 -5.12 -1.69 -2.50
N ILE A 29 -5.26 -2.89 -3.08
CA ILE A 29 -4.14 -3.74 -3.49
C ILE A 29 -3.76 -3.44 -4.94
N VAL A 30 -2.45 -3.36 -5.20
CA VAL A 30 -1.88 -3.36 -6.55
C VAL A 30 -0.80 -4.41 -6.65
N ARG A 31 -0.82 -5.21 -7.72
CA ARG A 31 0.29 -6.09 -8.08
C ARG A 31 1.20 -5.41 -9.10
N VAL A 32 2.50 -5.52 -8.89
CA VAL A 32 3.53 -5.20 -9.88
C VAL A 32 4.21 -6.50 -10.30
N ASN A 33 4.29 -6.73 -11.60
CA ASN A 33 5.04 -7.83 -12.17
C ASN A 33 6.50 -7.41 -12.36
N ILE A 34 7.43 -8.29 -12.00
CA ILE A 34 8.86 -8.12 -12.23
C ILE A 34 9.29 -9.07 -13.33
N ASP A 35 9.77 -8.51 -14.43
CA ASP A 35 10.42 -9.27 -15.49
C ASP A 35 11.93 -9.32 -15.25
N TRP A 36 12.39 -10.51 -14.86
CA TRP A 36 13.79 -10.80 -14.60
C TRP A 36 14.59 -11.10 -15.88
N THR A 37 13.98 -11.06 -17.06
CA THR A 37 14.66 -11.31 -18.33
C THR A 37 15.82 -10.33 -18.50
N GLY A 38 17.02 -10.87 -18.77
CA GLY A 38 18.24 -10.06 -18.89
C GLY A 38 18.88 -9.66 -17.56
N THR A 39 18.29 -9.97 -16.40
CA THR A 39 18.93 -9.77 -15.10
C THR A 39 20.03 -10.82 -14.89
N PRO A 40 21.28 -10.42 -14.55
CA PRO A 40 22.36 -11.38 -14.31
C PRO A 40 22.05 -12.36 -13.17
N LEU A 41 22.57 -13.58 -13.29
CA LEU A 41 22.47 -14.59 -12.24
C LEU A 41 23.10 -14.05 -10.93
N GLY A 42 22.39 -14.17 -9.81
CA GLY A 42 22.85 -13.70 -8.49
C GLY A 42 22.67 -12.21 -8.23
N LYS A 43 22.07 -11.43 -9.15
CA LYS A 43 21.76 -10.01 -8.93
C LYS A 43 20.33 -9.73 -8.47
N LYS A 44 19.45 -10.73 -8.47
CA LYS A 44 18.02 -10.55 -8.15
C LYS A 44 17.81 -10.00 -6.75
N GLU A 45 18.47 -10.57 -5.75
CA GLU A 45 18.34 -10.18 -4.34
C GLU A 45 18.82 -8.74 -4.11
N GLU A 46 19.97 -8.38 -4.67
CA GLU A 46 20.51 -7.00 -4.61
C GLU A 46 19.55 -5.99 -5.27
N LEU A 47 18.96 -6.34 -6.41
CA LEU A 47 17.99 -5.49 -7.10
C LEU A 47 16.69 -5.36 -6.30
N ILE A 48 16.20 -6.45 -5.69
CA ILE A 48 15.04 -6.42 -4.79
C ILE A 48 15.31 -5.48 -3.62
N GLU A 49 16.47 -5.61 -2.95
CA GLU A 49 16.86 -4.73 -1.86
C GLU A 49 16.94 -3.27 -2.31
N SER A 50 17.46 -3.03 -3.51
CA SER A 50 17.57 -1.68 -4.08
C SER A 50 16.21 -1.07 -4.38
N ILE A 51 15.29 -1.83 -5.00
CA ILE A 51 13.92 -1.41 -5.31
C ILE A 51 13.17 -1.10 -4.01
N THR A 52 13.18 -2.03 -3.04
CA THR A 52 12.49 -1.86 -1.76
C THR A 52 13.04 -0.69 -0.94
N LYS A 53 14.36 -0.48 -0.97
CA LYS A 53 14.99 0.70 -0.37
C LYS A 53 14.55 1.99 -1.05
N ALA A 54 14.48 2.02 -2.39
CA ALA A 54 14.02 3.18 -3.13
C ALA A 54 12.57 3.54 -2.75
N ILE A 55 11.68 2.55 -2.69
CA ILE A 55 10.27 2.71 -2.30
C ILE A 55 10.14 3.25 -0.88
N ARG A 56 10.86 2.67 0.08
CA ARG A 56 10.85 3.15 1.48
C ARG A 56 11.35 4.60 1.62
N ASN A 57 12.23 5.02 0.72
CA ASN A 57 12.79 6.37 0.67
C ASN A 57 12.00 7.32 -0.26
N ALA A 58 10.74 6.98 -0.59
CA ALA A 58 9.86 7.83 -1.39
C ALA A 58 8.97 8.85 -0.62
N PRO A 59 9.15 9.20 0.69
CA PRO A 59 8.15 9.99 1.40
C PRO A 59 7.94 11.41 0.84
N ASN A 60 8.86 11.90 0.01
CA ASN A 60 8.73 13.18 -0.68
C ASN A 60 7.66 13.17 -1.81
N MET A 61 7.08 12.01 -2.14
CA MET A 61 6.01 11.90 -3.14
C MET A 61 4.62 12.27 -2.60
N GLY A 62 4.47 12.40 -1.28
CA GLY A 62 3.18 12.55 -0.60
C GLY A 62 2.68 11.21 -0.06
N SER A 63 2.06 11.22 1.12
CA SER A 63 1.65 10.00 1.84
C SER A 63 0.61 9.16 1.10
N ASN A 64 -0.19 9.76 0.21
CA ASN A 64 -1.14 9.04 -0.64
C ASN A 64 -0.48 8.31 -1.81
N LYS A 65 0.76 8.67 -2.16
CA LYS A 65 1.48 8.09 -3.31
C LYS A 65 2.40 6.93 -2.94
N VAL A 66 2.63 6.71 -1.65
CA VAL A 66 3.49 5.65 -1.12
C VAL A 66 2.61 4.60 -0.44
N PRO A 67 2.77 3.30 -0.77
CA PRO A 67 2.02 2.25 -0.11
C PRO A 67 2.40 2.18 1.38
N MET A 68 1.41 1.88 2.21
CA MET A 68 1.58 1.66 3.63
C MET A 68 2.41 0.40 3.91
N ASP A 69 2.17 -0.66 3.14
CA ASP A 69 2.91 -1.92 3.25
C ASP A 69 3.10 -2.56 1.87
N PHE A 70 4.06 -3.48 1.79
CA PHE A 70 4.30 -4.28 0.60
C PHE A 70 4.86 -5.65 0.92
N THR A 71 4.64 -6.61 0.02
CA THR A 71 5.27 -7.94 0.08
C THR A 71 5.74 -8.39 -1.29
N ILE A 72 6.70 -9.31 -1.30
CA ILE A 72 7.30 -9.88 -2.50
C ILE A 72 7.00 -11.36 -2.52
N GLN A 73 6.43 -11.82 -3.64
CA GLN A 73 5.79 -13.12 -3.78
C GLN A 73 6.13 -13.75 -5.13
N GLY A 74 5.73 -15.02 -5.30
CA GLY A 74 6.06 -15.83 -6.47
C GLY A 74 7.34 -16.66 -6.26
N GLN A 75 7.44 -17.79 -6.96
CA GLN A 75 8.55 -18.74 -6.77
C GLN A 75 9.91 -18.12 -7.13
N SER A 76 9.90 -17.20 -8.09
CA SER A 76 11.07 -16.45 -8.54
C SER A 76 11.05 -14.99 -8.08
N ARG A 77 10.19 -14.65 -7.11
CA ARG A 77 9.97 -13.28 -6.62
C ARG A 77 9.54 -12.32 -7.72
N GLU A 78 8.67 -12.80 -8.61
CA GLU A 78 8.18 -12.07 -9.79
C GLU A 78 7.01 -11.11 -9.49
N TYR A 79 6.51 -11.07 -8.25
CA TYR A 79 5.38 -10.22 -7.87
C TYR A 79 5.72 -9.35 -6.67
N ILE A 80 5.40 -8.06 -6.76
CA ILE A 80 5.33 -7.15 -5.61
C ILE A 80 3.86 -6.78 -5.43
N TYR A 81 3.34 -6.96 -4.22
CA TYR A 81 2.02 -6.47 -3.85
C TYR A 81 2.16 -5.25 -2.97
N TYR A 82 1.49 -4.16 -3.36
CA TYR A 82 1.41 -2.91 -2.62
C TYR A 82 0.04 -2.75 -1.98
N GLN A 83 0.02 -2.23 -0.75
CA GLN A 83 -1.19 -1.81 -0.05
C GLN A 83 -1.20 -0.32 0.16
N TYR A 84 -2.17 0.36 -0.44
CA TYR A 84 -2.47 1.75 -0.15
C TYR A 84 -3.43 1.82 1.03
N SER A 85 -3.34 2.85 1.87
CA SER A 85 -4.27 3.07 2.99
C SER A 85 -5.31 4.16 2.69
N THR A 86 -5.04 4.99 1.67
CA THR A 86 -5.87 6.09 1.21
C THR A 86 -5.75 6.21 -0.31
N ASP A 87 -6.66 6.96 -0.94
CA ASP A 87 -6.57 7.29 -2.38
C ASP A 87 -6.55 6.05 -3.29
N CYS A 88 -7.29 5.01 -2.90
CA CYS A 88 -7.28 3.70 -3.55
C CYS A 88 -7.88 3.73 -4.97
N GLU A 89 -8.67 4.75 -5.30
CA GLU A 89 -9.12 5.07 -6.65
C GLU A 89 -7.94 5.34 -7.61
N ASN A 90 -6.86 5.97 -7.10
CA ASN A 90 -5.69 6.36 -7.87
C ASN A 90 -4.51 5.41 -7.64
N ARG A 91 -4.73 4.25 -7.01
CA ARG A 91 -3.67 3.29 -6.63
C ARG A 91 -2.76 2.88 -7.78
N PHE A 92 -3.31 2.72 -8.99
CA PHE A 92 -2.53 2.33 -10.17
C PHE A 92 -1.60 3.47 -10.62
N GLU A 93 -2.14 4.69 -10.72
CA GLU A 93 -1.36 5.89 -11.09
C GLU A 93 -0.28 6.19 -10.04
N ASN A 94 -0.64 6.08 -8.76
CA ASN A 94 0.29 6.22 -7.64
C ASN A 94 1.40 5.14 -7.70
N THR A 95 1.05 3.91 -8.06
CA THR A 95 2.04 2.84 -8.25
C THR A 95 2.94 3.13 -9.45
N GLU A 96 2.40 3.56 -10.59
CA GLU A 96 3.19 3.92 -11.78
C GLU A 96 4.20 5.04 -11.44
N ALA A 97 3.76 6.08 -10.73
CA ALA A 97 4.64 7.17 -10.27
C ALA A 97 5.73 6.67 -9.31
N LEU A 98 5.40 5.74 -8.41
CA LEU A 98 6.36 5.15 -7.47
C LEU A 98 7.41 4.29 -8.20
N LEU A 99 6.99 3.52 -9.21
CA LEU A 99 7.89 2.73 -10.03
C LEU A 99 8.84 3.60 -10.84
N GLU A 100 8.36 4.72 -11.38
CA GLU A 100 9.23 5.68 -12.06
C GLU A 100 10.26 6.30 -11.10
N PHE A 101 9.81 6.71 -9.91
CA PHE A 101 10.71 7.20 -8.85
C PHE A 101 11.80 6.17 -8.49
N ALA A 102 11.43 4.88 -8.37
CA ALA A 102 12.37 3.81 -8.10
C ALA A 102 13.34 3.57 -9.27
N ARG A 103 12.85 3.61 -10.51
CA ARG A 103 13.64 3.43 -11.74
C ARG A 103 14.77 4.44 -11.85
N GLU A 104 14.53 5.69 -11.49
CA GLU A 104 15.56 6.74 -11.48
C GLU A 104 16.69 6.51 -10.46
N ARG A 105 16.45 5.68 -9.44
CA ARG A 105 17.35 5.51 -8.27
C ARG A 105 18.02 4.16 -8.21
N VAL A 106 17.46 3.15 -8.87
CA VAL A 106 18.04 1.80 -8.95
C VAL A 106 18.90 1.71 -10.19
N LYS A 107 20.13 1.23 -10.04
CA LYS A 107 21.02 1.00 -11.19
C LYS A 107 20.57 -0.26 -11.94
N SER A 108 20.23 -0.10 -13.23
CA SER A 108 19.81 -1.20 -14.11
C SER A 108 18.63 -2.00 -13.52
N PRO A 109 17.48 -1.35 -13.22
CA PRO A 109 16.33 -2.04 -12.65
C PRO A 109 15.77 -3.06 -13.66
N PRO A 110 15.16 -4.16 -13.18
CA PRO A 110 14.37 -5.03 -14.03
C PRO A 110 13.17 -4.26 -14.62
N TYR A 111 12.54 -4.83 -15.64
CA TYR A 111 11.29 -4.28 -16.14
C TYR A 111 10.17 -4.53 -15.11
N LEU A 112 9.47 -3.46 -14.73
CA LEU A 112 8.39 -3.46 -13.75
C LEU A 112 7.11 -2.98 -14.43
N SER A 113 6.02 -3.71 -14.28
CA SER A 113 4.71 -3.34 -14.86
C SER A 113 3.59 -3.46 -13.84
N VAL A 114 2.68 -2.49 -13.86
CA VAL A 114 1.49 -2.49 -13.00
C VAL A 114 0.43 -3.40 -13.60
N ASP A 115 -0.06 -4.33 -12.78
CA ASP A 115 -1.18 -5.17 -13.13
C ASP A 115 -2.49 -4.59 -12.60
N LYS A 116 -3.43 -4.35 -13.52
CA LYS A 116 -4.70 -3.64 -13.23
C LYS A 116 -5.86 -4.55 -12.82
N ASN A 117 -5.58 -5.80 -12.46
CA ASN A 117 -6.59 -6.70 -11.91
C ASN A 117 -6.86 -6.40 -10.44
N ASN A 118 -7.97 -6.95 -9.92
CA ASN A 118 -8.28 -6.93 -8.50
C ASN A 118 -7.68 -8.16 -7.81
N TYR A 119 -7.25 -7.98 -6.56
CA TYR A 119 -6.60 -9.00 -5.77
C TYR A 119 -7.27 -9.12 -4.40
N GLU A 120 -7.53 -10.35 -3.98
CA GLU A 120 -8.04 -10.60 -2.64
C GLU A 120 -6.91 -10.52 -1.59
N PRO A 121 -7.17 -9.97 -0.40
CA PRO A 121 -6.22 -9.99 0.70
C PRO A 121 -6.02 -11.42 1.22
N GLY A 122 -4.77 -11.80 1.44
CA GLY A 122 -4.37 -13.11 1.96
C GLY A 122 -2.91 -13.11 2.40
N SER A 123 -2.45 -14.22 2.99
CA SER A 123 -1.04 -14.39 3.41
C SER A 123 -0.05 -14.14 2.27
N ASP A 124 -0.49 -14.43 1.06
CA ASP A 124 0.31 -14.40 -0.15
C ASP A 124 0.15 -13.10 -0.93
N THR A 125 -0.66 -12.15 -0.45
CA THR A 125 -0.83 -10.84 -1.08
C THR A 125 -0.43 -9.70 -0.17
N ILE A 126 -0.90 -9.58 1.09
CA ILE A 126 -0.42 -8.54 2.03
C ILE A 126 -0.75 -8.93 3.50
N ARG A 127 0.03 -8.41 4.47
CA ARG A 127 -0.30 -8.56 5.90
C ARG A 127 -1.62 -7.86 6.25
N VAL A 128 -2.46 -8.57 6.99
CA VAL A 128 -3.83 -8.19 7.44
C VAL A 128 -3.82 -7.09 8.53
N SER A 129 -2.84 -6.18 8.53
CA SER A 129 -2.75 -5.08 9.50
C SER A 129 -2.78 -3.75 8.78
N GLY A 130 -3.74 -2.88 9.11
CA GLY A 130 -3.95 -1.61 8.42
C GLY A 130 -5.07 -0.78 9.07
N PRO A 131 -5.48 0.33 8.45
CA PRO A 131 -6.65 1.09 8.90
C PRO A 131 -7.92 0.23 8.90
N SER A 132 -9.00 0.71 9.51
CA SER A 132 -10.30 0.05 9.41
C SER A 132 -10.76 0.00 7.95
N TRP A 133 -11.02 -1.21 7.46
CA TRP A 133 -11.53 -1.51 6.13
C TRP A 133 -13.04 -1.76 6.18
N ILE A 134 -13.72 -1.72 5.03
CA ILE A 134 -15.15 -2.04 4.94
C ILE A 134 -15.42 -3.53 5.20
N ASP A 135 -14.40 -4.38 5.00
CA ASP A 135 -14.49 -5.84 4.96
C ASP A 135 -13.95 -6.58 6.20
#